data_AF-A0A2R6JQI7-F1
#
_entry.id   AF-A0A2R6JQI7-F1
#
_cell.length_a   1.000
_cell.length_b   1.000
_cell.length_c   1.000
_cell.angle_alpha   90.00
_cell.angle_beta   90.00
_cell.angle_gamma   90.00
#
_symmetry.space_group_name_H-M   'P 1'
#
loop_
_entity.id
_entity.type
_entity.pdbx_description
1 polymer ?
#
loop_
_entity_poly.entity_id
_entity_poly.type
_entity_poly.pdbx_seq_one_letter_code
_entity_poly.pdbx_strand_id
1 'polypeptide(L)'
;MDVSTPTLARVGRTAGYLVLGVVGTAAVALGTLYAAQPIQPVIYDLFYLQVGPSEATETAILTHFLVAGVVGLGVPMVVGDYLGDRGANVPALAWGVAAMVFLLCVFLVVAFAGLAAFLTALVVLAVGFVGVPVALRFGAGVRSGGVLAFVGGVPVVVFLLLLAGFGLGWGHVVTAEEVPGSTVDGPVADFDDAPEVRDDLFASGDCETTQADRRRCRLHVRGYDHERAAARFMARHGVRCPYQNAVTGSSDSFVAEYDGSYYRVTCSPHGD
;
A
#
# COMPACT_ATOMS: atom_id res chain seq x y z
N MET A 1 -36.53 36.77 -5.55
CA MET A 1 -36.46 35.37 -6.01
C MET A 1 -37.00 34.52 -4.88
N ASP A 2 -38.28 34.13 -4.96
CA ASP A 2 -38.91 33.28 -3.94
C ASP A 2 -38.47 31.84 -4.17
N VAL A 3 -37.52 31.38 -3.35
CA VAL A 3 -37.16 29.96 -3.30
C VAL A 3 -38.31 29.25 -2.60
N SER A 4 -39.11 28.50 -3.37
CA SER A 4 -40.21 27.72 -2.82
C SER A 4 -39.69 26.72 -1.76
N THR A 5 -40.38 26.64 -0.62
CA THR A 5 -40.13 25.68 0.48
C THR A 5 -39.81 24.23 0.04
N PRO A 6 -40.46 23.62 -0.98
CA PRO A 6 -40.09 22.28 -1.45
C PRO A 6 -38.68 22.20 -2.06
N THR A 7 -38.17 23.28 -2.63
CA THR A 7 -36.82 23.36 -3.20
C THR A 7 -35.76 23.39 -2.09
N LEU A 8 -35.98 24.21 -1.05
CA LEU A 8 -35.13 24.27 0.15
C LEU A 8 -35.06 22.93 0.89
N ALA A 9 -36.19 22.25 1.06
CA ALA A 9 -36.25 20.95 1.71
C ALA A 9 -35.45 19.88 0.93
N ARG A 10 -35.53 19.90 -0.41
CA ARG A 10 -34.76 18.98 -1.28
C ARG A 10 -33.27 19.25 -1.22
N VAL A 11 -32.85 20.52 -1.26
CA VAL A 11 -31.44 20.92 -1.14
C VAL A 11 -30.89 20.52 0.23
N GLY A 12 -31.61 20.81 1.31
CA GLY A 12 -31.19 20.43 2.67
C GLY A 12 -31.03 18.92 2.84
N ARG A 13 -31.94 18.13 2.26
CA ARG A 13 -31.85 16.67 2.27
C ARG A 13 -30.63 16.15 1.51
N THR A 14 -30.36 16.68 0.33
CA THR A 14 -29.17 16.34 -0.46
C THR A 14 -27.89 16.68 0.29
N ALA A 15 -27.81 17.90 0.85
CA ALA A 15 -26.67 18.33 1.65
C ALA A 15 -26.46 17.43 2.87
N GLY A 16 -27.54 17.05 3.55
CA GLY A 16 -27.49 16.12 4.69
C GLY A 16 -26.87 14.77 4.34
N TYR A 17 -27.24 14.16 3.21
CA TYR A 17 -26.63 12.89 2.79
C TYR A 17 -25.17 13.04 2.35
N LEU A 18 -24.81 14.14 1.68
CA LEU A 18 -23.42 14.41 1.33
C LEU A 18 -22.55 14.58 2.58
N VAL A 19 -23.02 15.34 3.57
CA VAL A 19 -22.33 15.52 4.85
C VAL A 19 -22.22 14.21 5.61
N LEU A 20 -23.29 13.41 5.64
CA LEU A 20 -23.25 12.05 6.19
C LEU A 20 -22.18 11.20 5.50
N GLY A 21 -22.10 11.30 4.17
CA GLY A 21 -21.05 10.67 3.37
C GLY A 21 -19.66 11.07 3.82
N VAL A 22 -19.35 12.36 3.86
CA VAL A 22 -18.03 12.88 4.29
C VAL A 22 -17.68 12.42 5.70
N VAL A 23 -18.53 12.76 6.69
CA VAL A 23 -18.23 12.55 8.11
C VAL A 23 -18.24 11.07 8.44
N GLY A 24 -19.23 10.33 7.93
CA GLY A 24 -19.34 8.88 8.13
C GLY A 24 -18.17 8.14 7.51
N THR A 25 -17.77 8.50 6.28
CA THR A 25 -16.61 7.87 5.63
C THR A 25 -15.34 8.14 6.39
N ALA A 26 -15.11 9.39 6.82
CA ALA A 26 -13.92 9.73 7.61
C ALA A 26 -13.86 8.93 8.92
N ALA A 27 -14.96 8.89 9.69
CA ALA A 27 -15.00 8.17 10.96
C ALA A 27 -14.77 6.67 10.78
N VAL A 28 -15.46 6.04 9.83
CA VAL A 28 -15.37 4.60 9.59
C VAL A 28 -14.03 4.22 8.97
N ALA A 29 -13.53 4.99 8.00
CA ALA A 29 -12.24 4.71 7.37
C ALA A 29 -11.10 4.84 8.38
N LEU A 30 -11.08 5.89 9.22
CA LEU A 30 -10.06 6.04 10.27
C LEU A 30 -10.12 4.90 11.29
N GLY A 31 -11.33 4.52 11.73
CA GLY A 31 -11.51 3.37 12.61
C GLY A 31 -11.03 2.06 11.97
N THR A 32 -11.30 1.89 10.67
CA THR A 32 -10.84 0.72 9.91
C THR A 32 -9.33 0.71 9.75
N LEU A 33 -8.70 1.85 9.44
CA LEU A 33 -7.24 1.98 9.37
C LEU A 33 -6.55 1.60 10.69
N TYR A 34 -7.18 1.93 11.82
CA TYR A 34 -6.67 1.51 13.12
C TYR A 34 -6.85 0.01 13.34
N ALA A 35 -8.03 -0.54 13.04
CA ALA A 35 -8.34 -1.94 13.26
C ALA A 35 -7.60 -2.90 12.30
N ALA A 36 -7.30 -2.44 11.08
CA ALA A 36 -6.72 -3.24 10.00
C ALA A 36 -5.18 -3.14 9.92
N GLN A 37 -4.51 -2.51 10.89
CA GLN A 37 -3.04 -2.48 10.97
C GLN A 37 -2.37 -3.86 10.81
N PRO A 38 -2.90 -4.97 11.39
CA PRO A 38 -2.30 -6.29 11.23
C PRO A 38 -2.29 -6.83 9.80
N ILE A 39 -3.07 -6.26 8.88
CA ILE A 39 -3.12 -6.69 7.48
C ILE A 39 -1.84 -6.32 6.74
N GLN A 40 -1.22 -5.18 7.07
CA GLN A 40 -0.03 -4.69 6.38
C GLN A 40 1.14 -5.67 6.36
N PRO A 41 1.63 -6.22 7.49
CA PRO A 41 2.73 -7.18 7.48
C PRO A 41 2.36 -8.47 6.73
N VAL A 42 1.10 -8.91 6.80
CA VAL A 42 0.64 -10.11 6.07
C VAL A 42 0.73 -9.90 4.56
N ILE A 43 0.23 -8.77 4.06
CA ILE A 43 0.32 -8.45 2.63
C ILE A 43 1.78 -8.25 2.21
N TYR A 44 2.59 -7.57 3.03
CA TYR A 44 4.01 -7.43 2.75
C TYR A 44 4.70 -8.78 2.56
N ASP A 45 4.53 -9.70 3.51
CA ASP A 45 5.16 -11.03 3.49
C ASP A 45 4.69 -11.86 2.28
N LEU A 46 3.42 -11.74 1.88
CA LEU A 46 2.86 -12.45 0.71
C LEU A 46 3.48 -11.99 -0.62
N PHE A 47 3.89 -10.73 -0.71
CA PHE A 47 4.37 -10.11 -1.96
C PHE A 47 5.91 -10.00 -2.00
N TYR A 48 6.58 -10.06 -0.85
CA TYR A 48 8.01 -9.78 -0.69
C TYR A 48 8.93 -10.51 -1.69
N LEU A 49 8.79 -11.83 -1.86
CA LEU A 49 9.68 -12.62 -2.74
C LEU A 49 9.31 -12.53 -4.23
N GLN A 50 8.16 -11.91 -4.52
CA GLN A 50 7.51 -11.91 -5.82
C GLN A 50 7.77 -10.60 -6.53
N VAL A 51 7.62 -9.49 -5.80
CA VAL A 51 7.79 -8.14 -6.34
C VAL A 51 8.94 -7.38 -5.68
N GLY A 52 9.42 -7.84 -4.52
CA GLY A 52 10.48 -7.19 -3.74
C GLY A 52 9.98 -6.24 -2.66
N PRO A 53 10.88 -5.73 -1.79
CA PRO A 53 10.52 -4.98 -0.58
C PRO A 53 9.75 -3.68 -0.81
N SER A 54 10.11 -2.88 -1.81
CA SER A 54 9.52 -1.56 -2.08
C SER A 54 8.11 -1.72 -2.60
N GLU A 55 7.94 -2.51 -3.66
CA GLU A 55 6.63 -2.82 -4.26
C GLU A 55 5.71 -3.57 -3.28
N ALA A 56 6.26 -4.47 -2.46
CA ALA A 56 5.48 -5.16 -1.41
C ALA A 56 5.02 -4.18 -0.31
N THR A 57 5.86 -3.22 0.07
CA THR A 57 5.49 -2.17 1.05
C THR A 57 4.40 -1.28 0.49
N GLU A 58 4.56 -0.83 -0.76
CA GLU A 58 3.55 -0.03 -1.46
C GLU A 58 2.22 -0.76 -1.55
N THR A 59 2.24 -2.03 -1.98
CA THR A 59 1.05 -2.87 -2.08
C THR A 59 0.38 -3.06 -0.71
N ALA A 60 1.14 -3.28 0.36
CA ALA A 60 0.62 -3.42 1.71
C ALA A 60 -0.06 -2.14 2.21
N ILE A 61 0.55 -0.97 1.99
CA ILE A 61 -0.01 0.33 2.35
C ILE A 61 -1.28 0.59 1.53
N LEU A 62 -1.21 0.49 0.20
CA LEU A 62 -2.37 0.74 -0.66
C LEU A 62 -3.53 -0.20 -0.36
N THR A 63 -3.28 -1.49 -0.14
CA THR A 63 -4.31 -2.47 0.25
C THR A 63 -5.01 -2.04 1.55
N HIS A 64 -4.24 -1.62 2.56
CA HIS A 64 -4.78 -1.17 3.83
C HIS A 64 -5.72 0.05 3.66
N PHE A 65 -5.30 1.04 2.86
CA PHE A 65 -6.12 2.21 2.57
C PHE A 65 -7.33 1.91 1.69
N LEU A 66 -7.21 1.01 0.73
CA LEU A 66 -8.32 0.57 -0.11
C LEU A 66 -9.37 -0.17 0.72
N VAL A 67 -8.98 -1.08 1.62
CA VAL A 67 -9.90 -1.76 2.55
C VAL A 67 -10.64 -0.72 3.40
N ALA A 68 -9.93 0.24 3.98
CA ALA A 68 -10.54 1.33 4.74
C ALA A 68 -11.49 2.18 3.89
N GLY A 69 -11.16 2.44 2.63
CA GLY A 69 -12.02 3.14 1.68
C GLY A 69 -13.30 2.37 1.35
N VAL A 70 -13.22 1.06 1.10
CA VAL A 70 -14.39 0.21 0.79
C VAL A 70 -15.34 0.17 1.97
N VAL A 71 -14.83 -0.07 3.18
CA VAL A 71 -15.65 -0.10 4.41
C VAL A 71 -16.18 1.30 4.72
N GLY A 72 -15.32 2.31 4.61
CA GLY A 72 -15.62 3.71 4.83
C GLY A 72 -16.74 4.24 3.94
N LEU A 73 -16.80 3.84 2.67
CA LEU A 73 -17.87 4.22 1.75
C LEU A 73 -19.12 3.34 1.92
N GLY A 74 -18.94 2.05 2.17
CA GLY A 74 -20.02 1.08 2.28
C GLY A 74 -20.97 1.38 3.45
N VAL A 75 -20.43 1.72 4.62
CA VAL A 75 -21.23 1.93 5.83
C VAL A 75 -22.16 3.16 5.72
N PRO A 76 -21.67 4.39 5.40
CA PRO A 76 -22.51 5.56 5.22
C PRO A 76 -23.52 5.40 4.08
N MET A 77 -23.16 4.66 3.02
CA MET A 77 -24.07 4.35 1.92
C MET A 77 -25.28 3.54 2.41
N VAL A 78 -25.06 2.47 3.18
CA VAL A 78 -26.15 1.66 3.75
C VAL A 78 -26.97 2.45 4.78
N VAL A 79 -26.31 3.23 5.64
CA VAL A 79 -26.98 4.10 6.61
C VAL A 79 -27.84 5.16 5.91
N GLY A 80 -27.34 5.77 4.84
CA GLY A 80 -28.08 6.75 4.05
C GLY A 80 -29.34 6.17 3.41
N ASP A 81 -29.26 4.94 2.90
CA ASP A 81 -30.43 4.22 2.36
C ASP A 81 -31.44 3.87 3.46
N TYR A 82 -30.97 3.44 4.64
CA TYR A 82 -31.86 3.16 5.76
C TYR A 82 -32.61 4.41 6.24
N LEU A 83 -31.92 5.55 6.34
CA LEU A 83 -32.54 6.83 6.76
C LEU A 83 -33.49 7.41 5.71
N GLY A 84 -33.24 7.19 4.41
CA GLY A 84 -34.04 7.71 3.31
C GLY A 84 -35.21 6.83 2.90
N ASP A 85 -34.92 5.55 2.70
CA ASP A 85 -35.74 4.58 1.99
C ASP A 85 -35.94 3.28 2.80
N ARG A 86 -35.57 3.28 4.09
CA ARG A 86 -35.74 2.16 5.04
C ARG A 86 -35.13 0.85 4.57
N GLY A 87 -34.02 0.93 3.82
CA GLY A 87 -33.29 -0.26 3.37
C GLY A 87 -33.86 -0.92 2.11
N ALA A 88 -34.77 -0.26 1.39
CA ALA A 88 -35.39 -0.81 0.19
C ALA A 88 -34.38 -1.19 -0.91
N ASN A 89 -33.19 -0.58 -0.92
CA ASN A 89 -32.18 -0.82 -1.96
C ASN A 89 -30.98 -1.63 -1.47
N VAL A 90 -31.02 -2.19 -0.25
CA VAL A 90 -29.91 -2.97 0.34
C VAL A 90 -29.35 -4.04 -0.61
N PRO A 91 -30.15 -4.83 -1.35
CA PRO A 91 -29.61 -5.81 -2.29
C PRO A 91 -28.75 -5.17 -3.40
N ALA A 92 -29.20 -4.05 -3.97
CA ALA A 92 -28.45 -3.33 -5.00
C ALA A 92 -27.18 -2.70 -4.43
N LEU A 93 -27.26 -2.12 -3.24
CA LEU A 93 -26.10 -1.54 -2.55
C LEU A 93 -25.06 -2.61 -2.18
N ALA A 94 -25.51 -3.80 -1.77
CA ALA A 94 -24.62 -4.94 -1.51
C ALA A 94 -23.85 -5.35 -2.76
N TRP A 95 -24.48 -5.35 -3.95
CA TRP A 95 -23.77 -5.54 -5.22
C TRP A 95 -22.73 -4.45 -5.49
N GLY A 96 -23.04 -3.19 -5.14
CA GLY A 96 -22.07 -2.09 -5.22
C GLY A 96 -20.85 -2.31 -4.33
N VAL A 97 -21.05 -2.73 -3.08
CA VAL A 97 -19.94 -3.07 -2.17
C VAL A 97 -19.17 -4.28 -2.68
N ALA A 98 -19.85 -5.32 -3.14
CA ALA A 98 -19.21 -6.51 -3.71
C ALA A 98 -18.35 -6.16 -4.93
N ALA A 99 -18.80 -5.23 -5.78
CA ALA A 99 -18.00 -4.72 -6.90
C ALA A 99 -16.73 -4.02 -6.43
N MET A 100 -16.78 -3.24 -5.35
CA MET A 100 -15.58 -2.61 -4.77
C MET A 100 -14.61 -3.65 -4.18
N VAL A 101 -15.12 -4.69 -3.53
CA VAL A 101 -14.29 -5.82 -3.04
C VAL A 101 -13.66 -6.58 -4.20
N PHE A 102 -14.41 -6.84 -5.27
CA PHE A 102 -13.88 -7.46 -6.47
C PHE A 102 -12.75 -6.62 -7.10
N LEU A 103 -12.94 -5.30 -7.17
CA LEU A 103 -11.92 -4.34 -7.62
C LEU A 103 -10.65 -4.38 -6.77
N LEU A 104 -10.77 -4.53 -5.45
CA LEU A 104 -9.63 -4.77 -4.55
C LEU A 104 -8.91 -6.08 -4.88
N CYS A 105 -9.64 -7.17 -5.16
CA CYS A 105 -9.03 -8.43 -5.58
C CYS A 105 -8.28 -8.28 -6.92
N VAL A 106 -8.86 -7.56 -7.89
CA VAL A 106 -8.20 -7.26 -9.17
C VAL A 106 -6.90 -6.48 -8.93
N PHE A 107 -6.93 -5.45 -8.08
CA PHE A 107 -5.72 -4.72 -7.68
C PHE A 107 -4.63 -5.66 -7.14
N LEU A 108 -4.97 -6.54 -6.20
CA LEU A 108 -4.00 -7.49 -5.63
C LEU A 108 -3.42 -8.44 -6.67
N VAL A 109 -4.24 -8.96 -7.60
CA VAL A 109 -3.77 -9.83 -8.69
C VAL A 109 -2.82 -9.09 -9.62
N VAL A 110 -3.12 -7.84 -9.96
CA VAL A 110 -2.29 -7.00 -10.83
C VAL A 110 -0.99 -6.60 -10.14
N ALA A 111 -1.05 -6.21 -8.86
CA ALA A 111 0.13 -5.92 -8.06
C ALA A 111 1.06 -7.14 -7.96
N PHE A 112 0.50 -8.35 -7.88
CA PHE A 112 1.29 -9.58 -7.84
C PHE A 112 2.07 -9.84 -9.14
N ALA A 113 1.60 -9.29 -10.26
CA ALA A 113 2.31 -9.33 -11.53
C ALA A 113 3.46 -8.30 -11.63
N GLY A 114 3.71 -7.50 -10.58
CA GLY A 114 4.75 -6.47 -10.57
C GLY A 114 4.42 -5.25 -11.45
N LEU A 115 3.13 -5.02 -11.71
CA LEU A 115 2.68 -3.84 -12.44
C LEU A 115 2.45 -2.70 -11.46
N ALA A 116 2.94 -1.50 -11.80
CA ALA A 116 2.92 -0.28 -10.97
C ALA A 116 1.68 -0.19 -10.06
N ALA A 117 1.89 -0.53 -8.77
CA ALA A 117 0.80 -0.71 -7.81
C ALA A 117 0.01 0.59 -7.60
N PHE A 118 0.68 1.74 -7.55
CA PHE A 118 0.01 3.03 -7.43
C PHE A 118 -0.92 3.36 -8.60
N LEU A 119 -0.46 3.19 -9.85
CA LEU A 119 -1.27 3.49 -11.04
C LEU A 119 -2.48 2.55 -11.13
N THR A 120 -2.28 1.28 -10.81
CA THR A 120 -3.34 0.28 -10.83
C THR A 120 -4.37 0.56 -9.74
N ALA A 121 -3.95 0.97 -8.54
CA ALA A 121 -4.85 1.45 -7.49
C ALA A 121 -5.67 2.66 -7.96
N LEU A 122 -5.04 3.67 -8.58
CA LEU A 122 -5.76 4.84 -9.11
C LEU A 122 -6.82 4.46 -10.16
N VAL A 123 -6.49 3.55 -11.09
CA VAL A 123 -7.44 3.09 -12.11
C VAL A 123 -8.60 2.33 -11.46
N VAL A 124 -8.30 1.39 -10.57
CA VAL A 124 -9.30 0.59 -9.84
C VAL A 124 -10.26 1.50 -9.08
N LEU A 125 -9.75 2.56 -8.47
CA LEU A 125 -10.54 3.56 -7.77
C LEU A 125 -11.36 4.45 -8.68
N ALA A 126 -10.79 4.91 -9.79
CA ALA A 126 -11.54 5.68 -10.78
C ALA A 126 -12.74 4.87 -11.31
N VAL A 127 -12.51 3.59 -11.61
CA VAL A 127 -13.56 2.64 -12.00
C VAL A 127 -14.57 2.44 -10.86
N GLY A 128 -14.12 2.30 -9.61
CA GLY A 128 -15.00 2.15 -8.45
C GLY A 128 -15.85 3.38 -8.18
N PHE A 129 -15.23 4.55 -8.06
CA PHE A 129 -15.86 5.82 -7.70
C PHE A 129 -16.81 6.34 -8.77
N VAL A 130 -16.56 6.06 -10.04
CA VAL A 130 -17.46 6.46 -11.13
C VAL A 130 -18.41 5.32 -11.48
N GLY A 131 -17.89 4.12 -11.67
CA GLY A 131 -18.64 2.96 -12.12
C GLY A 131 -19.71 2.50 -11.14
N VAL A 132 -19.41 2.43 -9.83
CA VAL A 132 -20.39 1.99 -8.82
C VAL A 132 -21.60 2.94 -8.75
N PRO A 133 -21.45 4.27 -8.56
CA PRO A 133 -22.61 5.14 -8.50
C PRO A 133 -23.34 5.23 -9.84
N VAL A 134 -22.64 5.19 -10.98
CA VAL A 134 -23.29 5.16 -12.30
C VAL A 134 -24.12 3.88 -12.48
N ALA A 135 -23.56 2.70 -12.14
CA ALA A 135 -24.26 1.42 -12.23
C ALA A 135 -25.48 1.38 -11.29
N LEU A 136 -25.34 1.87 -10.05
CA LEU A 136 -26.46 1.97 -9.12
C LEU A 136 -27.55 2.94 -9.61
N ARG A 137 -27.15 4.10 -10.13
CA ARG A 137 -28.06 5.18 -10.52
C ARG A 137 -28.83 4.90 -11.82
N PHE A 138 -28.13 4.35 -12.82
CA PHE A 138 -28.65 4.16 -14.18
C PHE A 138 -28.94 2.70 -14.51
N GLY A 139 -28.17 1.74 -13.97
CA GLY A 139 -28.40 0.32 -14.16
C GLY A 139 -29.47 -0.25 -13.23
N ALA A 140 -29.37 0.04 -11.93
CA ALA A 140 -30.30 -0.46 -10.91
C ALA A 140 -31.43 0.53 -10.55
N GLY A 141 -31.41 1.74 -11.11
CA GLY A 141 -32.45 2.75 -10.88
C GLY A 141 -32.48 3.35 -9.46
N VAL A 142 -31.44 3.14 -8.66
CA VAL A 142 -31.38 3.57 -7.26
C VAL A 142 -31.29 5.09 -7.17
N ARG A 143 -32.27 5.72 -6.53
CA ARG A 143 -32.37 7.17 -6.32
C ARG A 143 -32.31 7.55 -4.83
N SER A 144 -31.70 6.70 -4.02
CA SER A 144 -31.69 6.81 -2.57
C SER A 144 -30.64 7.76 -2.02
N GLY A 145 -30.83 8.13 -0.76
CA GLY A 145 -29.83 8.87 0.03
C GLY A 145 -28.48 8.15 0.12
N GLY A 146 -28.46 6.83 -0.04
CA GLY A 146 -27.22 6.04 -0.02
C GLY A 146 -26.25 6.39 -1.14
N VAL A 147 -26.75 6.62 -2.37
CA VAL A 147 -25.90 7.02 -3.51
C VAL A 147 -25.27 8.40 -3.26
N LEU A 148 -26.03 9.32 -2.66
CA LEU A 148 -25.52 10.64 -2.30
C LEU A 148 -24.47 10.55 -1.17
N ALA A 149 -24.69 9.72 -0.16
CA ALA A 149 -23.70 9.48 0.89
C ALA A 149 -22.41 8.87 0.33
N PHE A 150 -22.51 7.92 -0.62
CA PHE A 150 -21.35 7.39 -1.33
C PHE A 150 -20.55 8.50 -2.03
N VAL A 151 -21.22 9.31 -2.85
CA VAL A 151 -20.59 10.42 -3.59
C VAL A 151 -19.96 11.44 -2.64
N GLY A 152 -20.60 11.74 -1.52
CA GLY A 152 -20.06 12.61 -0.48
C GLY A 152 -18.81 12.04 0.20
N GLY A 153 -18.69 10.72 0.31
CA GLY A 153 -17.52 10.05 0.89
C GLY A 153 -16.29 9.97 -0.02
N VAL A 154 -16.46 10.02 -1.35
CA VAL A 154 -15.37 9.88 -2.33
C VAL A 154 -14.19 10.84 -2.08
N PRO A 155 -14.39 12.15 -1.83
CA PRO A 155 -13.28 13.07 -1.55
C PRO A 155 -12.43 12.67 -0.35
N VAL A 156 -13.03 12.02 0.67
CA VAL A 156 -12.30 11.55 1.85
C VAL A 156 -11.38 10.41 1.48
N VAL A 157 -11.87 9.43 0.71
CA VAL A 157 -11.04 8.30 0.29
C VAL A 157 -9.91 8.76 -0.64
N VAL A 158 -10.20 9.67 -1.57
CA VAL A 158 -9.18 10.31 -2.42
C VAL A 158 -8.11 10.99 -1.56
N PHE A 159 -8.52 11.78 -0.56
CA PHE A 159 -7.59 12.45 0.34
C PHE A 159 -6.72 11.45 1.14
N LEU A 160 -7.32 10.40 1.71
CA LEU A 160 -6.60 9.37 2.44
C LEU A 160 -5.56 8.66 1.57
N LEU A 161 -5.86 8.41 0.30
CA LEU A 161 -4.92 7.79 -0.63
C LEU A 161 -3.80 8.72 -1.08
N LEU A 162 -4.09 10.02 -1.22
CA LEU A 162 -3.04 11.01 -1.43
C LEU A 162 -2.09 11.02 -0.23
N LEU A 163 -2.61 10.98 1.00
CA LEU A 163 -1.78 10.83 2.20
C LEU A 163 -0.98 9.52 2.19
N ALA A 164 -1.58 8.41 1.76
CA ALA A 164 -0.87 7.14 1.60
C ALA A 164 0.29 7.29 0.61
N GLY A 165 0.05 7.90 -0.57
CA GLY A 165 1.05 8.15 -1.59
C GLY A 165 2.20 9.06 -1.12
N PHE A 166 1.91 10.12 -0.37
CA PHE A 166 2.95 10.95 0.25
C PHE A 166 3.73 10.21 1.35
N GLY A 167 3.08 9.25 2.03
CA GLY A 167 3.68 8.41 3.06
C GLY A 167 4.49 7.22 2.54
N LEU A 168 4.47 6.93 1.24
CA LEU A 168 5.33 5.94 0.59
C LEU A 168 6.78 6.45 0.59
N GLY A 169 7.48 6.27 1.71
CA GLY A 169 8.83 6.75 1.97
C GLY A 169 9.88 6.29 0.96
N TRP A 170 11.13 6.70 1.17
CA TRP A 170 12.23 6.62 0.20
C TRP A 170 12.74 5.20 -0.14
N GLY A 171 12.04 4.15 0.29
CA GLY A 171 12.34 2.75 -0.02
C GLY A 171 13.22 2.07 1.02
N HIS A 172 13.93 1.04 0.58
CA HIS A 172 14.89 0.29 1.39
C HIS A 172 16.30 0.46 0.83
N VAL A 173 17.28 0.32 1.71
CA VAL A 173 18.70 0.34 1.35
C VAL A 173 19.33 -0.95 1.81
N VAL A 174 19.91 -1.69 0.87
CA VAL A 174 20.79 -2.82 1.16
C VAL A 174 22.19 -2.26 1.35
N THR A 175 22.80 -2.54 2.49
CA THR A 175 24.16 -2.09 2.81
C THR A 175 25.07 -3.29 2.91
N ALA A 176 26.18 -3.27 2.17
CA ALA A 176 27.29 -4.19 2.34
C ALA A 176 28.46 -3.44 2.98
N GLU A 177 28.78 -3.75 4.22
CA GLU A 177 29.92 -3.16 4.93
C GLU A 177 31.00 -4.22 5.15
N GLU A 178 32.22 -3.91 4.72
CA GLU A 178 33.37 -4.79 4.89
C GLU A 178 33.60 -5.10 6.37
N VAL A 179 33.94 -6.36 6.68
CA VAL A 179 34.25 -6.83 8.02
C VAL A 179 35.56 -7.61 8.02
N PRO A 180 36.35 -7.55 9.11
CA PRO A 180 37.57 -8.36 9.19
C PRO A 180 37.24 -9.84 9.12
N GLY A 181 37.99 -10.60 8.29
CA GLY A 181 37.81 -12.05 8.20
C GLY A 181 37.97 -12.79 9.54
N SER A 182 38.72 -12.21 10.48
CA SER A 182 38.85 -12.72 11.85
C SER A 182 37.56 -12.66 12.70
N THR A 183 36.53 -11.97 12.22
CA THR A 183 35.23 -11.81 12.89
C THR A 183 34.11 -12.61 12.22
N VAL A 184 34.45 -13.39 11.18
CA VAL A 184 33.49 -14.18 10.41
C VAL A 184 33.37 -15.56 11.06
N ASP A 185 32.28 -15.75 11.80
CA ASP A 185 31.90 -17.05 12.36
C ASP A 185 30.62 -17.53 11.67
N GLY A 186 30.71 -18.62 10.90
CA GLY A 186 29.53 -19.28 10.30
C GLY A 186 29.55 -19.38 8.77
N PRO A 187 28.41 -19.77 8.16
CA PRO A 187 28.31 -19.92 6.71
C PRO A 187 28.42 -18.55 6.03
N VAL A 188 29.27 -18.49 5.00
CA VAL A 188 29.49 -17.30 4.17
C VAL A 188 28.73 -17.50 2.86
N ALA A 189 27.91 -16.53 2.50
CA ALA A 189 27.26 -16.48 1.19
C ALA A 189 28.25 -16.03 0.11
N ASP A 190 28.04 -16.46 -1.12
CA ASP A 190 28.81 -15.96 -2.26
C ASP A 190 27.97 -14.96 -3.05
N PHE A 191 28.51 -13.77 -3.31
CA PHE A 191 27.83 -12.81 -4.20
C PHE A 191 27.72 -13.32 -5.65
N ASP A 192 28.52 -14.30 -6.04
CA ASP A 192 28.41 -14.98 -7.34
C ASP A 192 27.10 -15.78 -7.48
N ASP A 193 26.40 -16.09 -6.37
CA ASP A 193 25.06 -16.69 -6.38
C ASP A 193 23.94 -15.69 -6.78
N ALA A 194 24.28 -14.40 -6.91
CA ALA A 194 23.39 -13.31 -7.31
C ALA A 194 24.18 -12.21 -8.07
N PRO A 195 24.67 -12.50 -9.28
CA PRO A 195 25.60 -11.62 -10.00
C PRO A 195 25.00 -10.25 -10.32
N GLU A 196 23.68 -10.16 -10.56
CA GLU A 196 23.01 -8.88 -10.81
C GLU A 196 23.08 -7.97 -9.56
N VAL A 197 22.84 -8.53 -8.38
CA VAL A 197 22.90 -7.80 -7.11
C VAL A 197 24.33 -7.38 -6.80
N ARG A 198 25.30 -8.25 -7.08
CA ARG A 198 26.73 -7.99 -6.90
C ARG A 198 27.19 -6.81 -7.75
N ASP A 199 26.92 -6.87 -9.05
CA ASP A 199 27.42 -5.90 -10.02
C ASP A 199 26.89 -4.49 -9.72
N ASP A 200 25.61 -4.39 -9.32
CA ASP A 200 24.98 -3.12 -8.97
C ASP A 200 25.38 -2.63 -7.57
N LEU A 201 25.46 -3.53 -6.57
CA LEU A 201 25.85 -3.15 -5.20
C LEU A 201 27.30 -2.66 -5.12
N PHE A 202 28.20 -3.25 -5.90
CA PHE A 202 29.63 -2.89 -5.90
C PHE A 202 30.02 -1.90 -7.01
N ALA A 203 29.04 -1.33 -7.71
CA ALA A 203 29.26 -0.25 -8.66
C ALA A 203 29.97 0.93 -7.97
N SER A 204 30.94 1.53 -8.67
CA SER A 204 31.87 2.50 -8.06
C SER A 204 31.22 3.77 -7.51
N GLY A 205 30.00 4.11 -7.94
CA GLY A 205 29.27 5.29 -7.48
C GLY A 205 28.63 5.14 -6.10
N ASP A 206 28.46 3.90 -5.63
CA ASP A 206 27.62 3.58 -4.48
C ASP A 206 28.41 3.10 -3.25
N CYS A 207 29.74 3.14 -3.35
CA CYS A 207 30.66 2.75 -2.29
C CYS A 207 31.37 3.95 -1.67
N GLU A 208 31.38 4.00 -0.34
CA GLU A 208 32.15 4.95 0.47
C GLU A 208 33.14 4.21 1.37
N THR A 209 34.23 4.86 1.75
CA THR A 209 35.11 4.38 2.81
C THR A 209 34.63 4.97 4.14
N THR A 210 34.32 4.10 5.10
CA THR A 210 33.89 4.51 6.45
C THR A 210 35.04 5.10 7.26
N GLN A 211 34.74 5.73 8.40
CA GLN A 211 35.76 6.25 9.33
C GLN A 211 36.73 5.19 9.87
N ALA A 212 36.33 3.91 9.82
CA ALA A 212 37.14 2.77 10.23
C ALA A 212 37.99 2.19 9.08
N ASP A 213 38.13 2.91 7.97
CA ASP A 213 38.82 2.49 6.74
C ASP A 213 38.27 1.20 6.12
N ARG A 214 36.94 1.02 6.25
CA ARG A 214 36.22 -0.13 5.68
C ARG A 214 35.37 0.30 4.51
N ARG A 215 35.33 -0.48 3.44
CA ARG A 215 34.45 -0.22 2.30
C ARG A 215 33.00 -0.50 2.67
N ARG A 216 32.11 0.46 2.44
CA ARG A 216 30.66 0.32 2.60
C ARG A 216 29.97 0.68 1.30
N CYS A 217 29.22 -0.24 0.74
CA CYS A 217 28.43 0.00 -0.48
C CYS A 217 26.93 -0.05 -0.16
N ARG A 218 26.15 0.80 -0.83
CA ARG A 218 24.70 0.93 -0.60
C ARG A 218 23.93 0.77 -1.91
N LEU A 219 22.99 -0.16 -1.92
CA LEU A 219 22.06 -0.33 -3.04
C LEU A 219 20.66 0.15 -2.62
N HIS A 220 20.19 1.20 -3.29
CA HIS A 220 18.81 1.67 -3.15
C HIS A 220 17.88 0.70 -3.89
N VAL A 221 16.97 0.08 -3.16
CA VAL A 221 16.14 -1.01 -3.73
C VAL A 221 14.88 -0.48 -4.41
N ARG A 222 14.48 0.77 -4.14
CA ARG A 222 13.30 1.38 -4.77
C ARG A 222 13.59 1.73 -6.23
N GLY A 223 12.78 1.17 -7.14
CA GLY A 223 12.95 1.38 -8.57
C GLY A 223 14.17 0.67 -9.15
N TYR A 224 14.72 -0.30 -8.40
CA TYR A 224 15.84 -1.12 -8.84
C TYR A 224 15.35 -2.27 -9.71
N ASP A 225 15.91 -2.41 -10.91
CA ASP A 225 15.48 -3.39 -11.92
C ASP A 225 15.58 -4.85 -11.43
N HIS A 226 16.50 -5.14 -10.51
CA HIS A 226 16.70 -6.47 -9.93
C HIS A 226 16.32 -6.55 -8.44
N GLU A 227 15.39 -5.70 -8.00
CA GLU A 227 14.87 -5.67 -6.64
C GLU A 227 14.40 -7.05 -6.14
N ARG A 228 13.72 -7.82 -7.01
CA ARG A 228 13.31 -9.19 -6.72
C ARG A 228 14.49 -10.14 -6.50
N ALA A 229 15.58 -9.96 -7.24
CA ALA A 229 16.78 -10.77 -7.08
C ALA A 229 17.47 -10.47 -5.75
N ALA A 230 17.59 -9.18 -5.39
CA ALA A 230 18.09 -8.75 -4.09
C ALA A 230 17.26 -9.34 -2.92
N ALA A 231 15.94 -9.25 -3.00
CA ALA A 231 15.04 -9.82 -1.99
C ALA A 231 15.23 -11.33 -1.81
N ARG A 232 15.35 -12.07 -2.91
CA ARG A 232 15.56 -13.52 -2.89
C ARG A 232 16.95 -13.90 -2.37
N PHE A 233 17.98 -13.16 -2.76
CA PHE A 233 19.33 -13.36 -2.26
C PHE A 233 19.35 -13.24 -0.73
N MET A 234 18.84 -12.13 -0.18
CA MET A 234 18.76 -11.94 1.27
C MET A 234 17.94 -13.05 1.96
N ALA A 235 16.77 -13.37 1.41
CA ALA A 235 15.87 -14.38 2.00
C ALA A 235 16.48 -15.78 2.05
N ARG A 236 17.30 -16.16 1.05
CA ARG A 236 18.04 -17.43 1.05
C ARG A 236 19.03 -17.54 2.22
N HIS A 237 19.51 -16.40 2.73
CA HIS A 237 20.45 -16.32 3.84
C HIS A 237 19.79 -15.89 5.16
N GLY A 238 18.45 -16.00 5.25
CA GLY A 238 17.70 -15.75 6.48
C GLY A 238 17.53 -14.27 6.84
N VAL A 239 17.89 -13.35 5.93
CA VAL A 239 17.74 -11.91 6.14
C VAL A 239 16.61 -11.37 5.27
N ARG A 240 15.88 -10.39 5.80
CA ARG A 240 14.85 -9.67 5.05
C ARG A 240 14.91 -8.19 5.35
N CYS A 241 14.46 -7.39 4.41
CA CYS A 241 14.18 -5.99 4.68
C CYS A 241 13.01 -5.90 5.66
N PRO A 242 13.11 -5.12 6.75
CA PRO A 242 11.99 -4.93 7.64
C PRO A 242 10.90 -4.12 6.93
N TYR A 243 9.64 -4.37 7.30
CA TYR A 243 8.56 -3.47 6.93
C TYR A 243 8.83 -2.07 7.50
N GLN A 244 8.68 -0.99 6.71
CA GLN A 244 9.15 0.37 7.04
C GLN A 244 8.60 0.96 8.36
N ASN A 245 7.55 0.38 8.95
CA ASN A 245 6.95 0.83 10.21
C ASN A 245 7.07 -0.19 11.35
N ALA A 246 7.96 -1.17 11.26
CA ALA A 246 8.16 -2.17 12.32
C ALA A 246 8.92 -1.56 13.52
N VAL A 247 8.32 -1.63 14.72
CA VAL A 247 8.86 -1.08 15.98
C VAL A 247 10.09 -1.85 16.51
N THR A 248 10.33 -3.06 15.98
CA THR A 248 11.44 -3.93 16.39
C THR A 248 12.36 -4.16 15.18
N GLY A 249 13.18 -3.18 14.85
CA GLY A 249 14.18 -3.28 13.79
C GLY A 249 15.50 -3.85 14.31
N SER A 250 15.60 -5.17 14.52
CA SER A 250 16.90 -5.79 14.31
C SER A 250 17.04 -5.99 12.81
N SER A 251 17.93 -5.23 12.18
CA SER A 251 18.37 -5.54 10.82
C SER A 251 19.24 -6.78 10.92
N ASP A 252 18.58 -7.94 10.85
CA ASP A 252 19.28 -9.22 10.73
C ASP A 252 20.28 -9.09 9.58
N SER A 253 21.46 -9.68 9.79
CA SER A 253 22.59 -9.52 8.89
C SER A 253 23.18 -10.88 8.57
N PHE A 254 23.69 -11.04 7.36
CA PHE A 254 24.50 -12.19 6.99
C PHE A 254 25.85 -11.72 6.45
N VAL A 255 26.80 -12.64 6.33
CA VAL A 255 28.11 -12.36 5.74
C VAL A 255 28.15 -12.93 4.34
N ALA A 256 28.61 -12.14 3.38
CA ALA A 256 28.84 -12.54 2.01
C ALA A 256 30.28 -12.20 1.57
N GLU A 257 30.85 -13.02 0.71
CA GLU A 257 32.19 -12.83 0.14
C GLU A 257 32.11 -12.21 -1.26
N TYR A 258 33.00 -11.26 -1.54
CA TYR A 258 33.21 -10.70 -2.87
C TYR A 258 34.68 -10.27 -3.01
N ASP A 259 35.32 -10.70 -4.10
CA ASP A 259 36.72 -10.38 -4.43
C ASP A 259 37.72 -10.66 -3.28
N GLY A 260 37.48 -11.74 -2.53
CA GLY A 260 38.32 -12.15 -1.39
C GLY A 260 38.14 -11.33 -0.11
N SER A 261 37.19 -10.38 -0.08
CA SER A 261 36.79 -9.63 1.11
C SER A 261 35.41 -10.09 1.62
N TYR A 262 35.21 -9.95 2.94
CA TYR A 262 33.95 -10.29 3.59
C TYR A 262 33.12 -9.05 3.87
N TYR A 263 31.83 -9.11 3.58
CA TYR A 263 30.88 -8.03 3.75
C TYR A 263 29.73 -8.48 4.64
N ARG A 264 29.44 -7.71 5.68
CA ARG A 264 28.18 -7.81 6.41
C ARG A 264 27.10 -7.12 5.60
N VAL A 265 26.12 -7.90 5.17
CA VAL A 265 24.98 -7.43 4.38
C VAL A 265 23.78 -7.24 5.30
N THR A 266 23.22 -6.04 5.28
CA THR A 266 22.00 -5.66 6.01
C THR A 266 21.00 -5.01 5.06
N CYS A 267 19.73 -5.01 5.44
CA CYS A 267 18.72 -4.18 4.79
C CYS A 267 17.99 -3.33 5.83
N SER A 268 17.89 -2.04 5.58
CA SER A 268 17.17 -1.08 6.42
C SER A 268 16.20 -0.21 5.61
N PRO A 269 15.17 0.35 6.25
CA PRO A 269 14.43 1.46 5.66
C PRO A 269 15.38 2.62 5.34
N HIS A 270 15.12 3.34 4.27
CA HIS A 270 15.91 4.52 3.93
C HIS A 270 15.66 5.66 4.95
N GLY A 271 16.72 6.19 5.56
CA GLY A 271 16.66 7.30 6.51
C GLY A 271 16.89 6.94 7.97
N ASP A 272 17.19 5.66 8.26
CA ASP A 272 17.70 5.18 9.56
C ASP A 272 19.23 5.30 9.69
#